data_AF-A0A7X8XAQ1-F1
#
_entry.id   AF-A0A7X8XAQ1-F1
#
_cell.length_a   1.000
_cell.length_b   1.000
_cell.length_c   1.000
_cell.angle_alpha   90.00
_cell.angle_beta   90.00
_cell.angle_gamma   90.00
#
_symmetry.space_group_name_H-M   'P 1'
#
loop_
_entity.id
_entity.type
_entity.pdbx_description
1 polymer ?
#
loop_
_entity_poly.entity_id
_entity_poly.type
_entity_poly.pdbx_seq_one_letter_code
_entity_poly.pdbx_strand_id
1 'polypeptide(L)'
;LKSIRGADLYYSLPLDKKRLYLQFYLKGLIEIISSYIVVYILGFLGIVVKGYQLDLIYYIPLFFLLLVGVSLYYTFNVFIFSKANKTIDGIIFIILYMILPLLLYLLYAKISLELFKADVSFMSLDAVMPTGMISFPGDFFALLIEKRSYNNYFDSSWGFIVMWYVISIGVGALMLFYPKAHKPEKVQSKSDSWFGYRVLIPLFLFTMTVTLTELSDYIGVYLILVFSFLLIAYIGYVIYERKFKISIKSLLVLLTTTLLGILVAGILSM
;
A
#
# COMPACT_ATOMS: atom_id res chain seq x y z
N LEU A 1 -4.28 6.63 -21.01
CA LEU A 1 -2.86 6.35 -21.32
C LEU A 1 -2.48 4.87 -21.37
N LYS A 2 -3.18 3.96 -20.66
CA LYS A 2 -2.81 2.52 -20.61
C LYS A 2 -3.56 1.59 -21.58
N SER A 3 -4.50 2.13 -22.35
CA SER A 3 -5.11 1.45 -23.50
C SER A 3 -4.38 1.86 -24.78
N ILE A 4 -4.31 0.96 -25.77
CA ILE A 4 -3.63 1.21 -27.06
C ILE A 4 -4.22 2.46 -27.75
N ARG A 5 -5.54 2.47 -27.98
CA ARG A 5 -6.25 3.62 -28.59
C ARG A 5 -6.06 4.93 -27.83
N GLY A 6 -6.02 4.86 -26.49
CA GLY A 6 -5.79 6.05 -25.67
C GLY A 6 -4.34 6.53 -25.75
N ALA A 7 -3.37 5.62 -25.79
CA ALA A 7 -1.98 5.99 -26.02
C ALA A 7 -1.83 6.68 -27.39
N ASP A 8 -2.32 6.08 -28.46
CA ASP A 8 -2.16 6.62 -29.83
C ASP A 8 -2.81 8.01 -29.99
N LEU A 9 -3.99 8.21 -29.39
CA LEU A 9 -4.68 9.50 -29.43
C LEU A 9 -3.92 10.60 -28.66
N TYR A 10 -3.45 10.30 -27.45
CA TYR A 10 -2.79 11.32 -26.62
C TYR A 10 -1.32 11.54 -26.99
N TYR A 11 -0.65 10.55 -27.58
CA TYR A 11 0.73 10.67 -28.05
C TYR A 11 0.85 11.30 -29.45
N SER A 12 -0.24 11.43 -30.20
CA SER A 12 -0.26 12.17 -31.48
C SER A 12 -0.40 13.69 -31.31
N LEU A 13 -0.77 14.16 -30.12
CA LEU A 13 -0.87 15.60 -29.82
C LEU A 13 0.50 16.18 -29.43
N PRO A 14 0.84 17.43 -29.82
CA PRO A 14 2.09 18.10 -29.46
C PRO A 14 2.04 18.63 -28.01
N LEU A 15 1.66 17.77 -27.06
CA LEU A 15 1.57 18.10 -25.64
C LEU A 15 2.76 17.50 -24.89
N ASP A 16 3.32 18.28 -23.97
CA ASP A 16 4.33 17.76 -23.05
C ASP A 16 3.72 16.67 -22.16
N LYS A 17 4.33 15.49 -22.15
CA LYS A 17 3.88 14.30 -21.41
C LYS A 17 3.75 14.59 -19.92
N LYS A 18 4.60 15.46 -19.37
CA LYS A 18 4.52 15.88 -17.96
C LYS A 18 3.21 16.61 -17.68
N ARG A 19 2.82 17.52 -18.57
CA ARG A 19 1.57 18.29 -18.45
C ARG A 19 0.35 17.39 -18.58
N LEU A 20 0.36 16.45 -19.53
CA LEU A 20 -0.73 15.50 -19.69
C LEU A 20 -0.91 14.61 -18.44
N TYR A 21 0.19 14.11 -17.89
CA TYR A 21 0.16 13.30 -16.68
C TYR A 21 -0.32 14.10 -15.45
N LEU A 22 0.16 15.34 -15.30
CA LEU A 22 -0.29 16.26 -14.26
C LEU A 22 -1.78 16.56 -14.38
N GLN A 23 -2.30 16.78 -15.59
CA GLN A 23 -3.73 17.01 -15.81
C GLN A 23 -4.59 15.83 -15.37
N PHE A 24 -4.21 14.60 -15.73
CA PHE A 24 -4.95 13.41 -15.28
C PHE A 24 -4.88 13.22 -13.77
N TYR A 25 -3.72 13.49 -13.16
CA TYR A 25 -3.56 13.47 -11.71
C TYR A 25 -4.46 14.51 -11.02
N LEU A 26 -4.40 15.78 -11.46
CA LEU A 26 -5.21 16.86 -10.88
C LEU A 26 -6.70 16.59 -11.06
N LYS A 27 -7.12 16.09 -12.23
CA LYS A 27 -8.52 15.74 -12.47
C LYS A 27 -9.02 14.70 -11.45
N GLY A 28 -8.27 13.61 -11.24
CA GLY A 28 -8.67 12.58 -10.29
C GLY A 28 -8.56 13.04 -8.84
N LEU A 29 -7.59 13.90 -8.51
CA LEU A 29 -7.48 14.51 -7.19
C LEU A 29 -8.70 15.39 -6.88
N ILE A 30 -9.12 16.24 -7.83
CA ILE A 30 -10.32 17.08 -7.70
C ILE A 30 -11.58 16.22 -7.51
N GLU A 31 -11.70 15.14 -8.28
CA GLU A 31 -12.84 14.20 -8.20
C GLU A 31 -12.96 13.57 -6.79
N ILE A 32 -11.83 13.11 -6.24
CA ILE A 32 -11.80 12.53 -4.89
C ILE A 32 -12.05 13.60 -3.81
N ILE A 33 -11.43 14.77 -3.92
CA ILE A 33 -11.65 15.88 -2.98
C ILE A 33 -13.12 16.30 -2.98
N SER A 34 -13.74 16.42 -4.16
CA SER A 34 -15.16 16.78 -4.26
C SER A 34 -16.06 15.73 -3.60
N SER A 35 -15.78 14.45 -3.82
CA SER A 35 -16.50 13.34 -3.19
C SER A 35 -16.33 13.35 -1.67
N TYR A 36 -15.10 13.60 -1.20
CA TYR A 36 -14.79 13.73 0.22
C TYR A 36 -15.57 14.87 0.88
N ILE A 37 -15.59 16.06 0.27
CA ILE A 37 -16.32 17.23 0.80
C ILE A 37 -17.81 16.90 0.96
N VAL A 38 -18.42 16.28 -0.05
CA VAL A 38 -19.84 15.89 -0.01
C VAL A 38 -20.09 14.89 1.12
N VAL A 39 -19.30 13.81 1.22
CA VAL A 39 -19.45 12.80 2.27
C VAL A 39 -19.27 13.40 3.66
N TYR A 40 -18.28 14.29 3.82
CA TYR A 40 -18.02 14.95 5.09
C TYR A 40 -19.17 15.86 5.53
N ILE A 41 -19.70 16.69 4.62
CA ILE A 41 -20.86 17.55 4.91
C ILE A 41 -22.08 16.71 5.27
N LEU A 42 -22.35 15.64 4.52
CA LEU A 42 -23.47 14.73 4.82
C LEU A 42 -23.30 14.06 6.20
N GLY A 43 -22.08 13.63 6.54
CA GLY A 43 -21.76 13.08 7.87
C GLY A 43 -22.02 14.09 8.98
N PHE A 44 -21.56 15.32 8.81
CA PHE A 44 -21.80 16.41 9.77
C PHE A 44 -23.29 16.72 9.94
N LEU A 45 -24.04 16.87 8.85
CA LEU A 45 -25.48 17.09 8.89
C LEU A 45 -26.21 15.93 9.59
N GLY A 46 -25.80 14.69 9.33
CA GLY A 46 -26.36 13.51 9.99
C GLY A 46 -26.19 13.52 11.51
N ILE A 47 -25.06 14.03 12.01
CA ILE A 47 -24.81 14.20 13.45
C ILE A 47 -25.68 15.31 14.04
N VAL A 48 -25.76 16.46 13.36
CA VAL A 48 -26.56 17.61 13.81
C VAL A 48 -28.04 17.25 13.90
N VAL A 49 -28.59 16.55 12.90
CA VAL A 49 -30.00 16.11 12.88
C VAL A 49 -30.30 15.13 14.03
N LYS A 50 -29.35 14.24 14.36
CA LYS A 50 -29.52 13.27 15.45
C LYS A 50 -29.36 13.90 16.85
N GLY A 51 -28.88 15.15 16.95
CA GLY A 51 -28.80 15.87 18.20
C GLY A 51 -27.81 15.28 19.21
N TYR A 52 -26.73 14.62 18.75
CA TYR A 52 -25.73 14.08 19.66
C TYR A 52 -24.99 15.20 20.40
N GLN A 53 -24.75 15.00 21.70
CA GLN A 53 -23.98 15.92 22.54
C GLN A 53 -22.47 15.73 22.30
N LEU A 54 -21.98 16.24 21.19
CA LEU A 54 -20.59 16.13 20.76
C LEU A 54 -19.89 17.49 20.74
N ASP A 55 -18.58 17.52 20.94
CA ASP A 55 -17.78 18.73 20.78
C ASP A 55 -17.48 19.00 19.31
N LEU A 56 -18.41 19.71 18.65
CA LEU A 56 -18.33 20.02 17.22
C LEU A 56 -17.16 20.93 16.84
N ILE A 57 -16.47 21.54 17.81
CA ILE A 57 -15.28 22.37 17.53
C ILE A 57 -14.16 21.57 16.86
N TYR A 58 -14.06 20.27 17.19
CA TYR A 58 -13.07 19.35 16.65
C TYR A 58 -13.40 18.84 15.24
N TYR A 59 -14.60 19.10 14.72
CA TYR A 59 -14.94 18.76 13.35
C TYR A 59 -14.10 19.56 12.35
N ILE A 60 -13.93 20.88 12.55
CA ILE A 60 -13.16 21.74 11.63
C ILE A 60 -11.71 21.25 11.44
N PRO A 61 -10.89 21.02 12.48
CA PRO A 61 -9.54 20.50 12.30
C PRO A 61 -9.53 19.08 11.70
N LEU A 62 -10.52 18.24 12.02
CA LEU A 62 -10.69 16.93 11.39
C LEU A 62 -10.88 17.05 9.86
N PHE A 63 -11.63 18.04 9.39
CA PHE A 63 -11.83 18.28 7.95
C PHE A 63 -10.50 18.48 7.22
N PHE A 64 -9.67 19.42 7.70
CA PHE A 64 -8.43 19.75 7.03
C PHE A 64 -7.41 18.60 7.09
N LEU A 65 -7.33 17.88 8.22
CA LEU A 65 -6.41 16.75 8.34
C LEU A 65 -6.82 15.56 7.46
N LEU A 66 -8.12 15.23 7.40
CA LEU A 66 -8.61 14.22 6.47
C LEU A 66 -8.43 14.63 5.01
N LEU A 67 -8.62 15.91 4.66
CA LEU A 67 -8.38 16.41 3.31
C LEU A 67 -6.93 16.16 2.87
N VAL A 68 -5.96 16.42 3.77
CA VAL A 68 -4.54 16.11 3.53
C VAL A 68 -4.33 14.61 3.42
N GLY A 69 -4.87 13.81 4.36
CA GLY A 69 -4.77 12.35 4.36
C GLY A 69 -5.29 11.71 3.08
N VAL A 70 -6.47 12.11 2.61
CA VAL A 70 -7.09 11.65 1.36
C VAL A 70 -6.23 12.03 0.15
N SER A 71 -5.70 13.25 0.11
CA SER A 71 -4.85 13.72 -0.98
C SER A 71 -3.55 12.91 -1.06
N LEU A 72 -2.92 12.63 0.07
CA LEU A 72 -1.70 11.83 0.15
C LEU A 72 -1.95 10.36 -0.18
N TYR A 73 -3.03 9.78 0.33
CA TYR A 73 -3.47 8.43 0.01
C TYR A 73 -3.71 8.25 -1.49
N TYR A 74 -4.38 9.22 -2.13
CA TYR A 74 -4.53 9.21 -3.58
C TYR A 74 -3.18 9.31 -4.30
N THR A 75 -2.31 10.22 -3.88
CA THR A 75 -0.97 10.41 -4.46
C THR A 75 -0.16 9.13 -4.45
N PHE A 76 -0.13 8.43 -3.31
CA PHE A 76 0.54 7.14 -3.15
C PHE A 76 0.00 6.11 -4.16
N ASN A 77 -1.32 5.96 -4.23
CA ASN A 77 -1.96 5.01 -5.15
C ASN A 77 -1.72 5.33 -6.63
N VAL A 78 -1.78 6.60 -7.02
CA VAL A 78 -1.49 7.00 -8.40
C VAL A 78 -0.04 6.72 -8.75
N PHE A 79 0.89 6.96 -7.84
CA PHE A 79 2.29 6.63 -8.07
C PHE A 79 2.48 5.13 -8.28
N ILE A 80 1.94 4.29 -7.39
CA ILE A 80 2.04 2.83 -7.52
C ILE A 80 1.43 2.37 -8.85
N PHE A 81 0.23 2.88 -9.17
CA PHE A 81 -0.43 2.61 -10.44
C PHE A 81 0.43 3.03 -11.62
N SER A 82 1.13 4.17 -11.57
CA SER A 82 1.99 4.68 -12.65
C SER A 82 3.16 3.76 -13.00
N LYS A 83 3.50 2.81 -12.13
CA LYS A 83 4.63 1.88 -12.37
C LYS A 83 4.24 0.71 -13.26
N ALA A 84 2.95 0.41 -13.37
CA ALA A 84 2.42 -0.64 -14.22
C ALA A 84 2.22 -0.20 -15.68
N ASN A 85 2.52 -1.10 -16.62
CA ASN A 85 2.34 -0.88 -18.06
C ASN A 85 0.94 -1.28 -18.57
N LYS A 86 0.19 -2.05 -17.78
CA LYS A 86 -1.23 -2.39 -18.01
C LYS A 86 -2.12 -1.87 -16.87
N THR A 87 -3.41 -1.71 -17.15
CA THR A 87 -4.40 -1.31 -16.14
C THR A 87 -4.55 -2.38 -15.05
N ILE A 88 -4.71 -3.64 -15.44
CA ILE A 88 -4.86 -4.78 -14.52
C ILE A 88 -3.65 -4.89 -13.58
N ASP A 89 -2.43 -4.75 -14.11
CA ASP A 89 -1.21 -4.76 -13.29
C ASP A 89 -1.18 -3.61 -12.28
N GLY A 90 -1.69 -2.44 -12.66
CA GLY A 90 -1.76 -1.31 -11.75
C GLY A 90 -2.73 -1.56 -10.59
N ILE A 91 -3.87 -2.22 -10.86
CA ILE A 91 -4.83 -2.61 -9.82
C ILE A 91 -4.20 -3.64 -8.88
N ILE A 92 -3.53 -4.66 -9.44
CA ILE A 92 -2.83 -5.67 -8.65
C ILE A 92 -1.75 -5.02 -7.79
N PHE A 93 -0.97 -4.08 -8.33
CA PHE A 93 0.04 -3.36 -7.55
C PHE A 93 -0.59 -2.57 -6.40
N ILE A 94 -1.69 -1.85 -6.62
CA ILE A 94 -2.38 -1.14 -5.54
C ILE A 94 -2.75 -2.12 -4.42
N ILE A 95 -3.40 -3.24 -4.75
CA ILE A 95 -3.83 -4.24 -3.75
C ILE A 95 -2.62 -4.80 -2.99
N LEU A 96 -1.55 -5.17 -3.69
CA LEU A 96 -0.34 -5.69 -3.06
C LEU A 96 0.33 -4.62 -2.18
N TYR A 97 0.41 -3.36 -2.61
CA TYR A 97 1.00 -2.30 -1.79
C TYR A 97 0.13 -1.88 -0.59
N MET A 98 -1.16 -2.21 -0.57
CA MET A 98 -1.99 -2.07 0.63
C MET A 98 -1.65 -3.12 1.69
N ILE A 99 -1.36 -4.36 1.26
CA ILE A 99 -1.10 -5.49 2.16
C ILE A 99 0.38 -5.57 2.57
N LEU A 100 1.30 -5.20 1.68
CA LEU A 100 2.74 -5.33 1.89
C LEU A 100 3.24 -4.75 3.23
N PRO A 101 2.80 -3.55 3.67
CA PRO A 101 3.29 -2.98 4.92
C PRO A 101 2.93 -3.80 6.15
N LEU A 102 1.76 -4.45 6.14
CA LEU A 102 1.37 -5.39 7.20
C LEU A 102 2.38 -6.54 7.29
N LEU A 103 2.79 -7.10 6.16
CA LEU A 103 3.77 -8.20 6.14
C LEU A 103 5.15 -7.76 6.60
N LEU A 104 5.57 -6.55 6.23
CA LEU A 104 6.83 -5.98 6.70
C LEU A 104 6.80 -5.67 8.19
N TYR A 105 5.65 -5.22 8.72
CA TYR A 105 5.44 -5.02 10.14
C TYR A 105 5.50 -6.33 10.92
N LEU A 106 4.83 -7.39 10.45
CA LEU A 106 4.90 -8.72 11.07
C LEU A 106 6.33 -9.27 11.07
N LEU A 107 7.07 -9.07 9.97
CA LEU A 107 8.47 -9.41 9.90
C LEU A 107 9.30 -8.62 10.93
N TYR A 108 9.08 -7.30 11.03
CA TYR A 108 9.74 -6.45 12.01
C TYR A 108 9.44 -6.89 13.45
N ALA A 109 8.17 -7.13 13.78
CA ALA A 109 7.72 -7.56 15.09
C ALA A 109 8.35 -8.90 15.50
N LYS A 110 8.47 -9.84 14.56
CA LYS A 110 9.17 -11.10 14.79
C LYS A 110 10.67 -10.89 15.04
N ILE A 111 11.32 -10.09 14.21
CA ILE A 111 12.76 -9.79 14.37
C ILE A 111 13.04 -9.10 15.71
N SER A 112 12.21 -8.15 16.12
CA SER A 112 12.34 -7.45 17.41
C SER A 112 12.16 -8.39 18.60
N LEU A 113 11.19 -9.30 18.51
CA LEU A 113 10.92 -10.27 19.56
C LEU A 113 12.09 -11.23 19.72
N GLU A 114 12.54 -11.85 18.63
CA GLU A 114 13.50 -12.95 18.68
C GLU A 114 14.95 -12.47 18.88
N LEU A 115 15.38 -11.41 18.19
CA LEU A 115 16.77 -10.93 18.29
C LEU A 115 16.99 -9.97 19.45
N PHE A 116 16.00 -9.14 19.78
CA PHE A 116 16.16 -8.05 20.75
C PHE A 116 15.36 -8.27 22.03
N LYS A 117 14.54 -9.34 22.13
CA LYS A 117 13.62 -9.59 23.25
C LYS A 117 12.74 -8.39 23.55
N ALA A 118 12.46 -7.59 22.51
CA ALA A 118 11.67 -6.38 22.58
C ALA A 118 10.28 -6.72 22.04
N ASP A 119 9.31 -6.74 22.95
CA ASP A 119 7.91 -6.92 22.56
C ASP A 119 7.42 -5.66 21.83
N VAL A 120 6.98 -5.85 20.59
CA VAL A 120 6.42 -4.77 19.79
C VAL A 120 4.90 -4.87 19.93
N SER A 121 4.33 -3.94 20.68
CA SER A 121 2.90 -3.86 20.93
C SER A 121 2.11 -4.00 19.63
N PHE A 122 1.13 -4.91 19.59
CA PHE A 122 0.23 -5.05 18.46
C PHE A 122 -0.43 -3.72 18.13
N MET A 123 -0.10 -3.20 16.95
CA MET A 123 -0.67 -1.98 16.43
C MET A 123 -1.99 -2.26 15.72
N SER A 124 -2.88 -1.27 15.67
CA SER A 124 -4.07 -1.36 14.81
C SER A 124 -3.62 -1.56 13.35
N LEU A 125 -4.33 -2.44 12.63
CA LEU A 125 -4.09 -2.71 11.20
C LEU A 125 -4.06 -1.41 10.39
N ASP A 126 -4.95 -0.49 10.75
CA ASP A 126 -5.09 0.82 10.12
C ASP A 126 -3.85 1.69 10.24
N ALA A 127 -3.12 1.66 11.36
CA ALA A 127 -1.91 2.47 11.51
C ALA A 127 -0.73 1.95 10.68
N VAL A 128 -0.66 0.64 10.43
CA VAL A 128 0.40 0.01 9.64
C VAL A 128 0.15 0.16 8.14
N MET A 129 -1.11 0.14 7.72
CA MET A 129 -1.50 0.21 6.32
C MET A 129 -1.51 1.66 5.78
N PRO A 130 -1.42 1.88 4.45
CA PRO A 130 -1.50 3.23 3.88
C PRO A 130 -2.82 3.94 4.18
N THR A 131 -3.88 3.19 4.51
CA THR A 131 -5.18 3.74 4.97
C THR A 131 -5.07 4.54 6.26
N GLY A 132 -4.02 4.31 7.06
CA GLY A 132 -3.69 5.06 8.28
C GLY A 132 -3.62 6.57 8.09
N MET A 133 -3.35 7.03 6.87
CA MET A 133 -3.39 8.46 6.56
C MET A 133 -4.77 9.09 6.76
N ILE A 134 -5.84 8.29 6.64
CA ILE A 134 -7.24 8.70 6.74
C ILE A 134 -7.86 8.22 8.05
N SER A 135 -7.70 6.94 8.40
CA SER A 135 -8.34 6.36 9.59
C SER A 135 -7.85 7.00 10.88
N PHE A 136 -6.55 7.27 11.00
CA PHE A 136 -6.00 7.81 12.24
C PHE A 136 -6.51 9.20 12.61
N PRO A 137 -6.51 10.22 11.73
CA PRO A 137 -7.17 11.49 12.05
C PRO A 137 -8.64 11.27 12.42
N GLY A 138 -9.33 10.36 11.73
CA GLY A 138 -10.71 9.99 12.05
C GLY A 138 -10.87 9.51 13.49
N ASP A 139 -10.10 8.50 13.90
CA ASP A 139 -10.15 7.90 15.23
C ASP A 139 -9.71 8.89 16.31
N PHE A 140 -8.66 9.67 16.05
CA PHE A 140 -8.14 10.68 16.98
C PHE A 140 -9.19 11.74 17.30
N PHE A 141 -9.76 12.36 16.27
CA PHE A 141 -10.77 13.38 16.50
C PHE A 141 -12.08 12.78 16.97
N ALA A 142 -12.42 11.53 16.63
CA ALA A 142 -13.59 10.88 17.20
C ALA A 142 -13.51 10.84 18.74
N LEU A 143 -12.34 10.51 19.32
CA LEU A 143 -12.18 10.56 20.78
C LEU A 143 -12.34 11.97 21.36
N LEU A 144 -11.78 12.98 20.70
CA LEU A 144 -11.91 14.38 21.13
C LEU A 144 -13.36 14.88 21.04
N ILE A 145 -14.05 14.54 19.95
CA ILE A 145 -15.45 14.88 19.70
C ILE A 145 -16.37 14.20 20.73
N GLU A 146 -16.07 12.96 21.12
CA GLU A 146 -16.82 12.17 22.10
C GLU A 146 -16.41 12.41 23.56
N LYS A 147 -15.44 13.32 23.83
CA LYS A 147 -14.90 13.60 25.17
C LYS A 147 -14.37 12.36 25.90
N ARG A 148 -13.86 11.37 25.16
CA ARG A 148 -13.28 10.15 25.75
C ARG A 148 -11.85 10.40 26.22
N SER A 149 -11.46 9.72 27.30
CA SER A 149 -10.09 9.83 27.85
C SER A 149 -9.05 9.32 26.85
N TYR A 150 -7.93 10.05 26.76
CA TYR A 150 -6.86 9.89 25.76
C TYR A 150 -5.88 8.74 26.07
N ASN A 151 -6.09 7.98 27.14
CA ASN A 151 -5.03 7.12 27.66
C ASN A 151 -4.90 5.82 26.84
N ASN A 152 -3.74 5.66 26.18
CA ASN A 152 -3.13 4.43 25.64
C ASN A 152 -3.36 4.07 24.15
N TYR A 153 -4.21 4.76 23.38
CA TYR A 153 -4.46 4.36 21.97
C TYR A 153 -3.43 4.93 20.96
N PHE A 154 -2.70 5.99 21.33
CA PHE A 154 -1.94 6.82 20.37
C PHE A 154 -0.41 6.74 20.49
N ASP A 155 0.13 6.22 21.60
CA ASP A 155 1.57 6.32 21.88
C ASP A 155 2.45 5.44 20.97
N SER A 156 1.96 4.30 20.48
CA SER A 156 2.74 3.42 19.60
C SER A 156 2.51 3.65 18.12
N SER A 157 1.36 4.19 17.71
CA SER A 157 0.96 4.28 16.28
C SER A 157 1.47 5.52 15.55
N TRP A 158 1.67 6.64 16.25
CA TRP A 158 1.95 7.94 15.62
C TRP A 158 3.15 7.93 14.66
N GLY A 159 4.20 7.15 14.99
CA GLY A 159 5.40 7.04 14.17
C GLY A 159 5.14 6.47 12.78
N PHE A 160 4.27 5.46 12.67
CA PHE A 160 3.90 4.84 11.38
C PHE A 160 3.05 5.78 10.53
N ILE A 161 2.22 6.61 11.16
CA ILE A 161 1.40 7.59 10.43
C ILE A 161 2.28 8.70 9.87
N VAL A 162 3.16 9.28 10.70
CA VAL A 162 4.14 10.27 10.21
C VAL A 162 4.97 9.68 9.09
N MET A 163 5.41 8.42 9.22
CA MET A 163 6.09 7.69 8.16
C MET A 163 5.25 7.63 6.88
N TRP A 164 3.95 7.30 6.94
CA TRP A 164 3.08 7.25 5.75
C TRP A 164 2.88 8.60 5.07
N TYR A 165 2.73 9.67 5.86
CA TYR A 165 2.67 11.03 5.33
C TYR A 165 3.98 11.38 4.60
N VAL A 166 5.13 11.11 5.23
CA VAL A 166 6.46 11.35 4.65
C VAL A 166 6.68 10.52 3.37
N ILE A 167 6.34 9.23 3.39
CA ILE A 167 6.43 8.35 2.22
C ILE A 167 5.58 8.90 1.09
N SER A 168 4.34 9.29 1.36
CA SER A 168 3.42 9.76 0.33
C SER A 168 3.84 11.10 -0.27
N ILE A 169 4.37 12.02 0.55
CA ILE A 169 4.97 13.27 0.08
C ILE A 169 6.19 12.98 -0.80
N GLY A 170 7.10 12.12 -0.34
CA GLY A 170 8.30 11.74 -1.09
C GLY A 170 7.97 11.08 -2.43
N VAL A 171 6.99 10.19 -2.41
CA VAL A 171 6.47 9.50 -3.59
C VAL A 171 5.79 10.47 -4.57
N GLY A 172 5.02 11.44 -4.06
CA GLY A 172 4.44 12.52 -4.85
C GLY A 172 5.51 13.42 -5.49
N ALA A 173 6.55 13.79 -4.74
CA ALA A 173 7.68 14.54 -5.27
C ALA A 173 8.39 13.75 -6.39
N LEU A 174 8.69 12.47 -6.16
CA LEU A 174 9.28 11.59 -7.18
C LEU A 174 8.42 11.49 -8.43
N MET A 175 7.09 11.51 -8.29
CA MET A 175 6.17 11.49 -9.41
C MET A 175 6.24 12.77 -10.26
N LEU A 176 6.42 13.93 -9.62
CA LEU A 176 6.57 15.23 -10.30
C LEU A 176 7.95 15.42 -10.95
N PHE A 177 9.02 14.97 -10.28
CA PHE A 177 10.40 15.14 -10.76
C PHE A 177 10.87 14.05 -11.72
N TYR A 178 10.37 12.82 -11.56
CA TYR A 178 10.67 11.66 -12.41
C TYR A 178 9.42 11.09 -13.07
N PRO A 179 8.71 11.87 -13.90
CA PRO A 179 7.71 11.30 -14.78
C PRO A 179 8.47 10.37 -15.71
N LYS A 180 8.36 9.05 -15.47
CA LYS A 180 8.84 8.04 -16.42
C LYS A 180 8.32 8.49 -17.77
N ALA A 181 9.23 8.82 -18.68
CA ALA A 181 8.90 9.02 -20.08
C ALA A 181 8.28 7.71 -20.55
N HIS A 182 6.95 7.60 -20.40
CA HIS A 182 6.21 6.45 -20.87
C HIS A 182 6.41 6.48 -22.38
N LYS A 183 7.24 5.55 -22.83
CA LYS A 183 7.38 5.27 -24.25
C LYS A 183 6.08 4.58 -24.66
N PRO A 184 5.38 5.05 -25.71
CA PRO A 184 4.16 4.40 -26.20
C PRO A 184 4.38 2.90 -26.45
N GLU A 185 5.59 2.53 -26.89
CA GLU A 185 6.04 1.14 -27.10
C GLU A 185 5.95 0.24 -25.86
N LYS A 186 5.97 0.80 -24.64
CA LYS A 186 5.85 0.03 -23.39
C LYS A 186 4.41 -0.19 -22.96
N VAL A 187 3.44 0.43 -23.62
CA VAL A 187 2.02 0.22 -23.31
C VAL A 187 1.68 -1.24 -23.64
N GLN A 188 1.06 -1.94 -22.68
CA GLN A 188 0.80 -3.39 -22.74
C GLN A 188 2.02 -4.33 -22.72
N SER A 189 3.25 -3.82 -22.61
CA SER A 189 4.42 -4.67 -22.38
C SER A 189 4.46 -5.19 -20.94
N LYS A 190 5.42 -6.08 -20.63
CA LYS A 190 5.64 -6.57 -19.26
C LYS A 190 5.92 -5.41 -18.30
N SER A 191 5.30 -5.43 -17.12
CA SER A 191 5.47 -4.42 -16.07
C SER A 191 6.73 -4.70 -15.24
N ASP A 192 7.91 -4.42 -15.81
CA ASP A 192 9.23 -4.68 -15.19
C ASP A 192 9.78 -3.44 -14.47
N SER A 193 9.00 -2.89 -13.54
CA SER A 193 9.48 -1.82 -12.66
C SER A 193 10.02 -2.37 -11.34
N TRP A 194 10.92 -1.63 -10.71
CA TRP A 194 11.39 -1.93 -9.36
C TRP A 194 10.24 -1.95 -8.34
N PHE A 195 9.27 -1.05 -8.47
CA PHE A 195 8.01 -1.04 -7.70
C PHE A 195 6.92 -1.97 -8.30
N GLY A 196 7.32 -3.03 -8.99
CA GLY A 196 6.40 -3.95 -9.65
C GLY A 196 6.69 -5.40 -9.30
N TYR A 197 6.13 -6.33 -10.09
CA TYR A 197 6.23 -7.77 -9.83
C TYR A 197 7.65 -8.28 -9.55
N ARG A 198 8.66 -7.71 -10.21
CA ARG A 198 10.07 -8.10 -10.07
C ARG A 198 10.55 -8.07 -8.61
N VAL A 199 10.09 -7.12 -7.81
CA VAL A 199 10.47 -7.01 -6.38
C VAL A 199 9.32 -7.44 -5.49
N LEU A 200 8.07 -7.11 -5.86
CA LEU A 200 6.89 -7.44 -5.07
C LEU A 200 6.76 -8.95 -4.82
N ILE A 201 6.88 -9.79 -5.85
CA ILE A 201 6.66 -11.24 -5.67
C ILE A 201 7.73 -11.85 -4.74
N PRO A 202 9.05 -11.63 -4.96
CA PRO A 202 10.09 -12.05 -4.02
C PRO A 202 9.87 -11.54 -2.60
N LEU A 203 9.53 -10.26 -2.45
CA LEU A 203 9.38 -9.64 -1.15
C LEU A 203 8.22 -10.25 -0.38
N PHE A 204 7.05 -10.41 -1.02
CA PHE A 204 5.89 -11.08 -0.41
C PHE A 204 6.18 -12.51 -0.01
N LEU A 205 6.82 -13.28 -0.89
CA LEU A 205 7.15 -14.68 -0.62
C LEU A 205 8.14 -14.79 0.55
N PHE A 206 9.17 -13.95 0.56
CA PHE A 206 10.14 -13.89 1.64
C PHE A 206 9.50 -13.49 2.97
N THR A 207 8.74 -12.39 3.02
CA THR A 207 8.11 -11.95 4.27
C THR A 207 7.14 -12.99 4.81
N MET A 208 6.31 -13.59 3.95
CA MET A 208 5.37 -14.64 4.36
C MET A 208 6.10 -15.85 4.90
N THR A 209 7.09 -16.38 4.18
CA THR A 209 7.84 -17.57 4.62
C THR A 209 8.51 -17.37 5.98
N VAL A 210 9.03 -16.17 6.27
CA VAL A 210 9.63 -15.87 7.57
C VAL A 210 8.59 -15.75 8.69
N THR A 211 7.45 -15.11 8.45
CA THR A 211 6.44 -14.84 9.49
C THR A 211 5.52 -16.02 9.78
N LEU A 212 5.50 -17.05 8.93
CA LEU A 212 4.58 -18.19 9.05
C LEU A 212 4.83 -19.11 10.25
N THR A 213 6.02 -19.09 10.86
CA THR A 213 6.29 -19.92 12.05
C THR A 213 5.41 -19.54 13.23
N GLU A 214 4.94 -18.29 13.30
CA GLU A 214 4.01 -17.81 14.34
C GLU A 214 2.62 -18.47 14.25
N LEU A 215 2.26 -19.00 13.09
CA LEU A 215 0.91 -19.51 12.84
C LEU A 215 0.76 -20.99 13.21
N SER A 216 1.86 -21.74 13.38
CA SER A 216 1.79 -23.12 13.81
C SER A 216 3.13 -23.67 14.29
N ASP A 217 3.14 -24.26 15.49
CA ASP A 217 4.25 -25.05 16.02
C ASP A 217 4.44 -26.39 15.27
N TYR A 218 3.44 -26.80 14.48
CA TYR A 218 3.49 -28.04 13.74
C TYR A 218 4.19 -27.86 12.40
N ILE A 219 5.36 -28.48 12.27
CA ILE A 219 6.18 -28.42 11.04
C ILE A 219 5.42 -28.83 9.78
N GLY A 220 4.48 -29.79 9.88
CA GLY A 220 3.64 -30.21 8.77
C GLY A 220 2.71 -29.09 8.26
N VAL A 221 2.10 -28.33 9.18
CA VAL A 221 1.23 -27.20 8.83
C VAL A 221 2.06 -26.06 8.23
N TYR A 222 3.22 -25.76 8.82
CA TYR A 222 4.16 -24.78 8.29
C TYR A 222 4.55 -25.09 6.83
N LEU A 223 4.94 -26.34 6.54
CA LEU A 223 5.31 -26.74 5.18
C LEU A 223 4.15 -26.64 4.18
N ILE A 224 2.92 -26.98 4.60
CA ILE A 224 1.72 -26.82 3.77
C ILE A 224 1.49 -25.34 3.44
N LEU A 225 1.64 -24.44 4.42
CA LEU A 225 1.50 -23.00 4.21
C LEU A 225 2.60 -22.46 3.31
N VAL A 226 3.86 -22.80 3.53
CA VAL A 226 4.97 -22.40 2.65
C VAL A 226 4.70 -22.85 1.21
N PHE A 227 4.23 -24.09 1.02
CA PHE A 227 3.90 -24.60 -0.31
C PHE A 227 2.73 -23.84 -0.95
N SER A 228 1.69 -23.50 -0.21
CA SER A 228 0.56 -22.73 -0.73
C SER A 228 0.98 -21.31 -1.14
N PHE A 229 1.83 -20.64 -0.37
CA PHE A 229 2.39 -19.33 -0.75
C PHE A 229 3.34 -19.42 -1.94
N LEU A 230 4.12 -20.50 -2.06
CA LEU A 230 4.95 -20.75 -3.24
C LEU A 230 4.09 -20.90 -4.49
N LEU A 231 2.95 -21.60 -4.42
CA LEU A 231 1.99 -21.69 -5.53
C LEU A 231 1.40 -20.32 -5.89
N ILE A 232 1.01 -19.52 -4.91
CA ILE A 232 0.52 -18.15 -5.14
C ILE A 232 1.60 -17.29 -5.82
N ALA A 233 2.84 -17.37 -5.35
CA ALA A 233 3.97 -16.65 -5.95
C ALA A 233 4.27 -17.13 -7.38
N TYR A 234 4.17 -18.45 -7.63
CA TYR A 234 4.26 -19.02 -8.98
C TYR A 234 3.20 -18.46 -9.91
N ILE A 235 1.93 -18.40 -9.47
CA ILE A 235 0.84 -17.77 -10.22
C ILE A 235 1.16 -16.29 -10.48
N GLY A 236 1.71 -15.58 -9.49
CA GLY A 236 2.20 -14.21 -9.65
C GLY A 236 3.24 -14.08 -10.78
N TYR A 237 4.18 -15.02 -10.89
CA TYR A 237 5.16 -15.05 -11.97
C TYR A 237 4.56 -15.40 -13.33
N VAL A 238 3.55 -16.26 -13.39
CA VAL A 238 2.78 -16.53 -14.62
C VAL A 238 2.11 -15.24 -15.10
N ILE A 239 1.52 -14.46 -14.19
CA ILE A 239 0.91 -13.15 -14.49
C ILE A 239 1.99 -12.17 -14.96
N TYR A 240 3.14 -12.10 -14.29
CA TYR A 240 4.25 -11.23 -14.65
C TYR A 240 4.83 -11.55 -16.04
N GLU A 241 5.13 -12.82 -16.29
CA GLU A 241 5.78 -13.26 -17.53
C GLU A 241 4.82 -13.42 -18.71
N ARG A 242 3.51 -13.46 -18.45
CA ARG A 242 2.45 -13.68 -19.45
C ARG A 242 2.54 -15.03 -20.15
N LYS A 243 3.12 -16.02 -19.48
CA LYS A 243 3.33 -17.38 -20.00
C LYS A 243 3.13 -18.38 -18.88
N PHE A 244 2.50 -19.53 -19.18
CA PHE A 244 2.33 -20.62 -18.23
C PHE A 244 3.65 -21.26 -17.81
N LYS A 245 4.58 -21.42 -18.77
CA LYS A 245 5.94 -21.86 -18.49
C LYS A 245 6.79 -20.65 -18.13
N ILE A 246 7.09 -20.50 -16.83
CA ILE A 246 7.96 -19.44 -16.34
C ILE A 246 9.42 -19.69 -16.75
N SER A 247 10.19 -18.62 -16.87
CA SER A 247 11.62 -18.71 -17.15
C SER A 247 12.38 -19.38 -16.00
N ILE A 248 13.46 -20.10 -16.33
CA ILE A 248 14.37 -20.70 -15.33
C ILE A 248 14.87 -19.64 -14.35
N LYS A 249 15.12 -18.41 -14.81
CA LYS A 249 15.54 -17.30 -13.94
C LYS A 249 14.50 -16.99 -12.87
N SER A 250 13.22 -16.89 -13.24
CA SER A 250 12.14 -16.64 -12.27
C SER A 250 11.92 -17.82 -11.32
N LEU A 251 12.10 -19.05 -11.81
CA LEU A 251 12.05 -20.25 -10.98
C LEU A 251 13.19 -20.28 -9.95
N LEU A 252 14.41 -19.92 -10.37
CA LEU A 252 15.55 -19.77 -9.46
C LEU A 252 15.29 -18.67 -8.42
N VAL A 253 14.69 -17.55 -8.81
CA VAL A 253 14.31 -16.50 -7.84
C VAL A 253 13.31 -17.04 -6.83
N LEU A 254 12.25 -17.73 -7.25
CA LEU A 254 11.27 -18.34 -6.34
C LEU A 254 11.91 -19.30 -5.33
N LEU A 255 12.76 -20.21 -5.82
CA LEU A 255 13.42 -21.19 -4.97
C LEU A 255 14.39 -20.52 -3.99
N THR A 256 15.23 -19.61 -4.48
CA THR A 256 16.20 -18.90 -3.63
C THR A 256 15.51 -18.02 -2.59
N THR A 257 14.44 -17.31 -2.92
CA THR A 257 13.69 -16.50 -1.95
C THR A 257 13.00 -17.35 -0.89
N THR A 258 12.47 -18.52 -1.29
CA THR A 258 11.84 -19.45 -0.34
C THR A 258 12.87 -20.05 0.60
N LEU A 259 14.02 -20.51 0.06
CA LEU A 259 15.11 -21.06 0.86
C LEU A 259 15.68 -20.03 1.83
N LEU A 260 15.90 -18.79 1.37
CA LEU A 260 16.32 -17.69 2.24
C LEU A 260 15.30 -17.41 3.34
N GLY A 261 14.01 -17.42 3.01
CA GLY A 261 12.94 -17.25 3.99
C GLY A 261 12.93 -18.35 5.05
N ILE A 262 13.06 -19.62 4.64
CA ILE A 262 13.15 -20.77 5.56
C ILE A 262 14.39 -20.67 6.45
N LEU A 263 15.54 -20.30 5.88
CA LEU A 263 16.78 -20.13 6.65
C LEU A 263 16.64 -19.04 7.71
N VAL A 264 16.11 -17.88 7.33
CA VAL A 264 15.88 -16.76 8.27
C VAL A 264 14.83 -17.15 9.31
N ALA A 265 13.75 -17.83 8.91
CA ALA A 265 12.75 -18.35 9.83
C ALA A 265 13.36 -19.27 10.89
N GLY A 266 14.24 -20.19 10.45
CA GLY A 266 14.94 -21.13 11.33
C GLY A 266 15.93 -20.45 12.27
N ILE A 267 16.64 -19.42 11.81
CA ILE A 267 17.54 -18.62 12.67
C ILE A 267 16.76 -17.87 13.74
N LEU A 268 15.61 -17.29 13.37
CA LEU A 268 14.76 -16.55 14.30
C LEU A 268 14.02 -17.46 15.29
N SER A 269 13.91 -18.77 15.04
CA SER A 269 13.22 -19.72 15.92
C SER A 269 14.17 -20.52 16.84
N MET A 270 15.46 -20.18 16.89
CA MET A 270 16.47 -20.80 17.77
C MET A 270 16.65 -20.00 19.05
#